data_AF-A0A433WNC9-F1
#
_entry.id   AF-A0A433WNC9-F1
#
_cell.length_a   1.000
_cell.length_b   1.000
_cell.length_c   1.000
_cell.angle_alpha   90.00
_cell.angle_beta   90.00
_cell.angle_gamma   90.00
#
_symmetry.space_group_name_H-M   'P 1'
#
loop_
_entity.id
_entity.type
_entity.pdbx_description
1 polymer ?
#
loop_
_entity_poly.entity_id
_entity_poly.type
_entity_poly.pdbx_seq_one_letter_code
_entity_poly.pdbx_strand_id
1 'polypeptide(L)'
;MEKEKVAPDTIAQTYFAEKPKQLRVADLEQRFVTNGFPLPAAGQEALNAYGIYFKKQLKSKGIKVGLFLLCAALFLIKIINLFDKVGNVTQIAAFLALTAYALVQGLIWGMQLFQLKEEISSFRDLRKL
;
A
#
# COMPACT_ATOMS: atom_id res chain seq x y z
N MET A 1 -20.81 17.95 29.79
CA MET A 1 -20.85 17.97 28.31
C MET A 1 -20.57 16.56 27.84
N GLU A 2 -21.64 15.84 27.54
CA GLU A 2 -21.59 14.46 27.03
C GLU A 2 -21.09 14.55 25.59
N LYS A 3 -19.84 14.15 25.34
CA LYS A 3 -19.29 14.11 23.98
C LYS A 3 -20.09 13.06 23.22
N GLU A 4 -20.90 13.53 22.26
CA GLU A 4 -21.56 12.69 21.27
C GLU A 4 -20.50 11.74 20.70
N LYS A 5 -20.65 10.43 20.96
CA LYS A 5 -19.67 9.43 20.53
C LYS A 5 -19.69 9.37 19.01
N VAL A 6 -18.73 10.05 18.39
CA VAL A 6 -18.51 9.98 16.95
C VAL A 6 -18.26 8.52 16.57
N ALA A 7 -19.01 8.01 15.60
CA ALA A 7 -18.90 6.63 15.17
C ALA A 7 -17.45 6.32 14.74
N PRO A 8 -16.92 5.13 15.09
CA PRO A 8 -15.52 4.81 14.86
C PRO A 8 -15.14 4.83 13.37
N ASP A 9 -16.09 4.46 12.51
CA ASP A 9 -15.93 4.51 11.05
C ASP A 9 -15.71 5.94 10.52
N THR A 10 -16.34 6.94 11.12
CA THR A 10 -16.23 8.34 10.68
C THR A 10 -14.84 8.89 11.00
N ILE A 11 -14.28 8.55 12.17
CA ILE A 11 -12.93 8.97 12.58
C ILE A 11 -11.88 8.39 11.63
N ALA A 12 -12.00 7.10 11.30
CA ALA A 12 -11.11 6.43 10.35
C ALA A 12 -11.23 7.02 8.94
N GLN A 13 -12.45 7.26 8.45
CA GLN A 13 -12.68 7.84 7.12
C GLN A 13 -12.07 9.24 6.99
N THR A 14 -12.26 10.12 7.98
CA THR A 14 -11.67 11.46 7.97
C THR A 14 -10.15 11.39 7.97
N TYR A 15 -9.56 10.53 8.81
CA TYR A 15 -8.12 10.36 8.87
C TYR A 15 -7.51 9.90 7.53
N PHE A 16 -8.11 8.90 6.87
CA PHE A 16 -7.63 8.45 5.56
C PHE A 16 -7.91 9.45 4.43
N ALA A 17 -8.94 10.30 4.57
CA ALA A 17 -9.26 11.34 3.60
C ALA A 17 -8.28 12.52 3.65
N GLU A 18 -7.75 12.85 4.83
CA GLU A 18 -6.76 13.91 5.04
C GLU A 18 -5.41 13.64 4.34
N LYS A 19 -5.19 12.41 3.84
CA LYS A 19 -3.95 11.98 3.16
C LYS A 19 -2.69 12.46 3.90
N PRO A 20 -2.51 12.07 5.18
CA PRO A 20 -1.35 12.49 5.93
C PRO A 20 -0.06 12.07 5.20
N LYS A 21 1.00 12.89 5.34
CA LYS A 21 2.31 12.61 4.72
C LYS A 21 2.83 11.22 5.04
N GLN A 22 2.48 10.69 6.22
CA GLN A 22 2.78 9.34 6.64
C GLN A 22 1.55 8.75 7.32
N LEU A 23 1.16 7.55 6.91
CA LEU A 23 0.07 6.81 7.52
C LEU A 23 0.62 6.01 8.71
N ARG A 24 0.29 6.42 9.94
CA ARG A 24 0.69 5.72 11.17
C ARG A 24 -0.51 5.22 11.97
N VAL A 25 -0.46 3.97 12.44
CA VAL A 25 -1.59 3.38 13.19
C VAL A 25 -1.75 4.08 14.55
N ALA A 26 -0.64 4.49 15.16
CA ALA A 26 -0.62 5.23 16.42
C ALA A 26 -1.34 6.60 16.33
N ASP A 27 -1.24 7.30 15.20
CA ASP A 27 -1.91 8.59 15.02
C ASP A 27 -3.43 8.40 14.97
N LEU A 28 -3.89 7.31 14.35
CA LEU A 28 -5.31 6.96 14.33
C LEU A 28 -5.81 6.51 15.72
N GLU A 29 -5.01 5.71 16.44
CA GLU A 29 -5.30 5.35 17.84
C GLU A 29 -5.48 6.61 18.71
N GLN A 30 -4.58 7.58 18.58
CA GLN A 30 -4.67 8.84 19.33
C GLN A 30 -5.94 9.62 19.00
N ARG A 31 -6.41 9.59 17.75
CA ARG A 31 -7.70 10.18 17.37
C ARG A 31 -8.87 9.44 18.01
N PHE A 32 -8.85 8.12 18.09
CA PHE A 32 -9.86 7.35 18.82
C PHE A 32 -9.87 7.70 20.32
N VAL A 33 -8.70 7.76 20.96
CA VAL A 33 -8.58 8.15 22.38
C VAL A 33 -9.13 9.56 22.63
N THR A 34 -8.81 10.51 21.75
CA THR A 34 -9.29 11.91 21.85
C THR A 34 -10.83 12.01 21.75
N ASN A 35 -11.45 11.08 21.02
CA ASN A 35 -12.90 10.96 20.86
C ASN A 35 -13.58 10.12 21.96
N GLY A 36 -12.84 9.74 23.02
CA GLY A 36 -13.42 9.11 24.22
C GLY A 36 -13.42 7.59 24.21
N PHE A 37 -12.68 6.94 23.30
CA PHE A 37 -12.47 5.50 23.34
C PHE A 37 -11.39 5.14 24.38
N PRO A 38 -11.59 4.08 25.20
CA PRO A 38 -10.56 3.60 26.10
C PRO A 38 -9.38 3.03 25.31
N LEU A 39 -8.15 3.22 25.82
CA LEU A 39 -6.90 2.87 25.13
C LEU A 39 -6.89 1.47 24.48
N PRO A 40 -7.33 0.39 25.16
CA PRO A 40 -7.34 -0.95 24.57
C PRO A 40 -8.30 -1.07 23.37
N ALA A 41 -9.49 -0.46 23.47
CA ALA A 41 -10.47 -0.47 22.38
C ALA A 41 -10.03 0.44 21.22
N ALA A 42 -9.40 1.57 21.52
CA ALA A 42 -8.86 2.49 20.52
C ALA A 42 -7.76 1.82 19.66
N GLY A 43 -6.87 1.04 20.28
CA GLY A 43 -5.85 0.28 19.58
C GLY A 43 -6.43 -0.81 18.67
N GLN A 44 -7.43 -1.53 19.16
CA GLN A 44 -8.12 -2.57 18.36
C GLN A 44 -8.86 -1.98 17.16
N GLU A 45 -9.57 -0.85 17.35
CA GLU A 45 -10.29 -0.20 16.26
C GLU A 45 -9.35 0.45 15.24
N ALA A 46 -8.23 1.02 15.67
CA ALA A 46 -7.20 1.52 14.77
C ALA A 46 -6.62 0.40 13.89
N LEU A 47 -6.33 -0.77 14.46
CA LEU A 47 -5.87 -1.94 13.72
C LEU A 47 -6.91 -2.45 12.73
N ASN A 48 -8.18 -2.54 13.14
CA ASN A 48 -9.27 -2.96 12.27
C ASN A 48 -9.44 -2.01 11.08
N ALA A 49 -9.49 -0.70 11.34
CA ALA A 49 -9.60 0.33 10.32
C ALA A 49 -8.44 0.30 9.32
N TYR A 50 -7.20 0.17 9.82
CA TYR A 50 -6.02 -0.01 8.97
C TYR A 50 -6.04 -1.33 8.20
N GLY A 51 -6.52 -2.42 8.79
CA GLY A 51 -6.67 -3.72 8.12
C GLY A 51 -7.65 -3.67 6.95
N ILE A 52 -8.80 -2.99 7.12
CA ILE A 52 -9.77 -2.74 6.05
C ILE A 52 -9.15 -1.87 4.95
N TYR A 53 -8.49 -0.79 5.34
CA TYR A 53 -7.80 0.09 4.41
C TYR A 53 -6.69 -0.65 3.64
N PHE A 54 -5.89 -1.47 4.32
CA PHE A 54 -4.86 -2.31 3.72
C PHE A 54 -5.47 -3.30 2.72
N LYS A 55 -6.56 -4.00 3.06
CA LYS A 55 -7.24 -4.89 2.10
C LYS A 55 -7.71 -4.15 0.84
N LYS A 56 -8.25 -2.93 0.99
CA LYS A 56 -8.64 -2.09 -0.15
C LYS A 56 -7.43 -1.69 -0.99
N GLN A 57 -6.33 -1.28 -0.35
CA GLN A 57 -5.09 -0.94 -1.04
C GLN A 57 -4.44 -2.15 -1.70
N LEU A 58 -4.46 -3.32 -1.07
CA LEU A 58 -3.94 -4.56 -1.62
C LEU A 58 -4.67 -4.95 -2.90
N LYS A 59 -6.00 -4.83 -2.94
CA LYS A 59 -6.76 -5.04 -4.18
C LYS A 59 -6.35 -4.04 -5.26
N SER A 60 -6.32 -2.75 -4.97
CA SER A 60 -6.02 -1.75 -6.00
C SER A 60 -4.55 -1.77 -6.44
N LYS A 61 -3.62 -1.61 -5.50
CA LYS A 61 -2.18 -1.56 -5.76
C LYS A 61 -1.61 -2.93 -6.08
N GLY A 62 -2.08 -4.01 -5.46
CA GLY A 62 -1.61 -5.36 -5.76
C GLY A 62 -1.96 -5.78 -7.19
N ILE A 63 -3.14 -5.44 -7.70
CA ILE A 63 -3.48 -5.62 -9.11
C ILE A 63 -2.52 -4.82 -10.00
N LYS A 64 -2.20 -3.56 -9.64
CA LYS A 64 -1.22 -2.76 -10.39
C LYS A 64 0.17 -3.41 -10.41
N VAL A 65 0.66 -3.90 -9.26
CA VAL A 65 1.94 -4.62 -9.17
C VAL A 65 1.91 -5.83 -10.10
N GLY A 66 0.87 -6.65 -10.03
CA GLY A 66 0.73 -7.83 -10.90
C GLY A 66 0.71 -7.47 -12.38
N LEU A 67 0.00 -6.39 -12.76
CA LEU A 67 -0.06 -5.92 -14.14
C LEU A 67 1.29 -5.41 -14.65
N PHE A 68 2.02 -4.65 -13.83
CA PHE A 68 3.37 -4.20 -14.18
C PHE A 68 4.37 -5.35 -14.30
N LEU A 69 4.28 -6.35 -13.41
CA LEU A 69 5.10 -7.56 -13.51
C LEU A 69 4.76 -8.37 -14.76
N LEU A 70 3.48 -8.48 -15.11
CA LEU A 70 3.05 -9.15 -16.34
C LEU A 70 3.56 -8.41 -17.57
N CYS A 71 3.46 -7.08 -17.61
CA CYS A 71 4.02 -6.27 -18.70
C CYS A 71 5.54 -6.44 -18.82
N ALA A 72 6.27 -6.43 -17.69
CA ALA A 72 7.71 -6.68 -17.68
C ALA A 72 8.04 -8.06 -18.24
N ALA A 73 7.30 -9.10 -17.85
CA ALA A 73 7.47 -10.45 -18.39
C ALA A 73 7.23 -10.52 -19.90
N LEU A 74 6.18 -9.86 -20.40
CA LEU A 74 5.89 -9.79 -21.84
C LEU A 74 7.01 -9.09 -22.63
N PHE A 75 7.56 -8.00 -22.10
CA PHE A 75 8.69 -7.32 -22.73
C PHE A 75 9.96 -8.16 -22.71
N LEU A 76 10.25 -8.87 -21.61
CA LEU A 76 11.38 -9.81 -21.55
C LEU A 76 11.26 -10.91 -22.59
N ILE A 77 10.08 -11.51 -22.77
CA ILE A 77 9.84 -12.51 -23.83
C ILE A 77 10.10 -11.91 -25.21
N LYS A 78 9.68 -10.66 -25.46
CA LYS A 78 9.94 -9.97 -26.72
C LYS A 78 11.44 -9.71 -26.93
N ILE A 79 12.18 -9.33 -25.89
CA ILE A 79 13.63 -9.13 -25.94
C ILE A 79 14.32 -10.44 -26.32
N ILE A 80 14.00 -11.56 -25.66
CA ILE A 80 14.57 -12.89 -25.95
C ILE A 80 14.36 -13.26 -27.43
N ASN A 81 13.14 -13.07 -27.94
CA ASN A 81 12.80 -13.37 -29.35
C ASN A 81 13.47 -12.44 -30.38
N LEU A 82 13.92 -11.26 -29.96
CA LEU A 82 14.59 -10.28 -30.82
C LEU A 82 16.11 -10.39 -30.75
N PHE A 83 16.65 -11.01 -29.71
CA PHE A 83 18.09 -11.06 -29.43
C PHE A 83 18.90 -11.75 -30.54
N ASP A 84 18.33 -12.80 -31.15
CA ASP A 84 18.98 -13.55 -32.24
C ASP A 84 18.83 -12.89 -33.62
N LYS A 85 18.10 -11.76 -33.73
CA LYS A 85 17.86 -11.07 -34.99
C LYS A 85 18.84 -9.91 -35.17
N VAL A 86 19.84 -10.12 -36.03
CA VAL A 86 20.84 -9.11 -36.42
C VAL A 86 20.14 -7.83 -36.92
N GLY A 87 20.41 -6.70 -36.27
CA GLY A 87 19.88 -5.37 -36.63
C GLY A 87 18.84 -4.75 -35.68
N ASN A 88 18.40 -5.46 -34.62
CA ASN A 88 17.34 -4.97 -33.72
C ASN A 88 17.82 -4.29 -32.42
N VAL A 89 19.07 -3.85 -32.33
CA VAL A 89 19.67 -3.29 -31.09
C VAL A 89 18.83 -2.16 -30.50
N THR A 90 18.31 -1.25 -31.33
CA THR A 90 17.47 -0.13 -30.89
C THR A 90 16.13 -0.60 -30.30
N GLN A 91 15.52 -1.64 -30.87
CA GLN A 91 14.26 -2.19 -30.36
C GLN A 91 14.48 -2.93 -29.05
N ILE A 92 15.57 -3.72 -28.95
CA ILE A 92 15.95 -4.41 -27.71
C ILE A 92 16.18 -3.37 -26.60
N ALA A 93 16.91 -2.29 -26.87
CA ALA A 93 17.14 -1.22 -25.90
C ALA A 93 15.84 -0.53 -25.45
N ALA A 94 14.91 -0.29 -26.37
CA ALA A 94 13.61 0.29 -26.04
C ALA A 94 12.77 -0.65 -25.15
N PHE A 95 12.69 -1.94 -25.50
CA PHE A 95 11.97 -2.92 -24.66
C PHE A 95 12.64 -3.11 -23.30
N LEU A 96 13.97 -3.02 -23.23
CA LEU A 96 14.71 -3.09 -21.97
C LEU A 96 14.35 -1.91 -21.06
N ALA A 97 14.32 -0.69 -21.61
CA ALA A 97 13.90 0.50 -20.87
C ALA A 97 12.45 0.41 -20.39
N LEU A 98 11.53 -0.09 -21.23
CA LEU A 98 10.13 -0.32 -20.84
C LEU A 98 10.00 -1.38 -19.74
N THR A 99 10.83 -2.42 -19.79
CA THR A 99 10.89 -3.46 -18.75
C THR A 99 11.36 -2.85 -17.42
N ALA A 100 12.46 -2.09 -17.45
CA ALA A 100 12.98 -1.43 -16.26
C ALA A 100 11.96 -0.46 -15.64
N TYR A 101 11.30 0.35 -16.47
CA TYR A 101 10.24 1.25 -16.03
C TYR A 101 9.08 0.50 -15.36
N ALA A 102 8.59 -0.58 -15.99
CA ALA A 102 7.52 -1.39 -15.44
C ALA A 102 7.90 -2.00 -14.08
N LEU A 103 9.13 -2.52 -13.95
CA LEU A 103 9.64 -3.07 -12.69
C LEU A 103 9.72 -2.01 -11.59
N VAL A 104 10.26 -0.82 -11.89
CA VAL A 104 10.35 0.28 -10.91
C VAL A 104 8.96 0.71 -10.44
N GLN A 105 8.01 0.88 -11.36
CA GLN A 105 6.63 1.22 -11.01
C GLN A 105 6.00 0.14 -10.12
N GLY A 106 6.11 -1.13 -10.52
CA GLY A 106 5.64 -2.26 -9.70
C GLY A 106 6.26 -2.26 -8.30
N LEU A 107 7.56 -2.00 -8.21
CA LEU A 107 8.28 -1.97 -6.94
C LEU A 107 7.84 -0.81 -6.04
N ILE A 108 7.58 0.38 -6.59
CA ILE A 108 7.04 1.52 -5.81
C ILE A 108 5.70 1.17 -5.18
N TRP A 109 4.76 0.61 -5.96
CA TRP A 109 3.47 0.19 -5.42
C TRP A 109 3.60 -0.93 -4.39
N GLY A 110 4.53 -1.87 -4.62
CA GLY A 110 4.86 -2.95 -3.68
C GLY A 110 5.41 -2.43 -2.35
N MET A 111 6.36 -1.48 -2.38
CA MET A 111 6.93 -0.87 -1.19
C MET A 111 5.86 -0.14 -0.36
N GLN A 112 4.94 0.58 -0.99
CA GLN A 112 3.85 1.25 -0.28
C GLN A 112 2.92 0.26 0.44
N LEU A 113 2.68 -0.92 -0.16
CA LEU A 113 1.91 -1.98 0.49
C LEU A 113 2.70 -2.60 1.64
N PHE A 114 3.99 -2.84 1.44
CA PHE A 114 4.87 -3.41 2.46
C PHE A 114 4.95 -2.49 3.68
N GLN A 115 5.20 -1.18 3.48
CA GLN A 115 5.20 -0.19 4.56
C GLN A 115 3.90 -0.19 5.36
N LEU A 116 2.76 -0.26 4.69
CA LEU A 116 1.45 -0.29 5.36
C LEU A 116 1.24 -1.57 6.16
N LYS A 117 1.73 -2.72 5.66
CA LYS A 117 1.68 -4.00 6.37
C LYS A 117 2.61 -4.02 7.58
N GLU A 118 3.83 -3.51 7.41
CA GLU A 118 4.83 -3.41 8.48
C GLU A 118 4.35 -2.50 9.60
N GLU A 119 3.74 -1.35 9.29
CA GLU A 119 3.16 -0.47 10.29
C GLU A 119 2.06 -1.18 11.12
N ILE A 120 1.18 -1.94 10.45
CA ILE A 120 0.14 -2.73 11.13
C ILE A 120 0.75 -3.80 12.02
N SER A 121 1.73 -4.56 11.52
CA SER A 121 2.38 -5.62 12.30
C SER A 121 3.15 -5.05 13.48
N SER A 122 3.96 -4.02 13.25
CA SER A 122 4.75 -3.36 14.28
C SER A 122 3.86 -2.79 15.38
N PHE A 123 2.76 -2.14 15.01
CA PHE A 123 1.83 -1.60 16.00
C PHE A 123 1.15 -2.72 16.81
N ARG A 124 0.71 -3.79 16.15
CA ARG A 124 0.12 -4.96 16.80
C ARG A 124 1.10 -5.58 17.80
N ASP A 125 2.34 -5.79 17.38
CA ASP A 125 3.39 -6.40 18.20
C ASP A 125 3.73 -5.51 19.41
N LEU A 126 3.81 -4.19 19.22
CA LEU A 126 4.04 -3.21 20.30
C LEU A 126 2.91 -3.17 21.33
N ARG A 127 1.66 -3.35 20.89
CA ARG A 127 0.48 -3.35 21.77
C ARG A 127 0.14 -4.73 22.35
N LYS A 128 0.86 -5.79 21.95
CA LYS A 128 0.56 -7.19 22.29
C LYS A 128 -0.87 -7.59 21.93
N LEU A 129 -1.36 -7.09 20.80
CA LEU A 129 -2.68 -7.39 20.21
C LEU A 129 -2.56 -8.48 19.15
#